data_AF-A0A0A6VW77-F1
#
_entry.id   AF-A0A0A6VW77-F1
#
_cell.length_a   1.000
_cell.length_b   1.000
_cell.length_c   1.000
_cell.angle_alpha   90.00
_cell.angle_beta   90.00
_cell.angle_gamma   90.00
#
_symmetry.space_group_name_H-M   'P 1'
#
loop_
_entity.id
_entity.type
_entity.pdbx_description
1 polymer ?
#
loop_
_entity_poly.entity_id
_entity_poly.type
_entity_poly.pdbx_seq_one_letter_code
_entity_poly.pdbx_strand_id
1 'polypeptide(L)'
;MKTVPTDLRTAPRDARAARRALGWAAAAATALFVAGFLVGYESISRVPATLQDTAGAGQDHDGSFGAILVRNLGAAALLYSGVLTGGLLTGTSLALLSVYVGATAKIGVLNVGAAALAGAAGWYAGLEFLGCLVAAAAGLLPLTAALTARRHGLVRSYLTALPASLGVLALAATLLLAAAGIEAALIARR
;
A
#
# COMPACT_ATOMS: atom_id res chain seq x y z
N MET A 1 33.42 21.21 -37.11
CA MET A 1 32.34 21.35 -36.10
C MET A 1 31.92 19.96 -35.64
N LYS A 2 32.22 19.58 -34.39
CA LYS A 2 31.72 18.32 -33.78
C LYS A 2 30.31 18.57 -33.24
N THR A 3 29.31 17.90 -33.78
CA THR A 3 27.94 17.89 -33.24
C THR A 3 27.97 17.26 -31.85
N VAL A 4 27.65 18.05 -30.82
CA VAL A 4 27.48 17.54 -29.47
C VAL A 4 26.31 16.55 -29.47
N PRO A 5 26.47 15.32 -28.96
CA PRO A 5 25.39 14.34 -28.92
C PRO A 5 24.19 14.89 -28.13
N THR A 6 23.03 14.89 -28.76
CA THR A 6 21.77 15.41 -28.23
C THR A 6 21.29 14.68 -26.97
N ASP A 7 21.89 13.54 -26.62
CA ASP A 7 21.49 12.65 -25.53
C ASP A 7 21.74 13.17 -24.11
N LEU A 8 22.71 14.07 -23.89
CA LEU A 8 23.05 14.50 -22.52
C LEU A 8 22.06 15.51 -21.90
N ARG A 9 21.13 16.07 -22.69
CA ARG A 9 20.17 17.08 -22.21
C ARG A 9 18.80 16.52 -21.83
N THR A 10 18.46 15.30 -22.22
CA THR A 10 17.12 14.70 -22.02
C THR A 10 17.00 13.94 -20.70
N ALA A 11 18.04 13.21 -20.29
CA ALA A 11 18.07 12.41 -19.07
C ALA A 11 17.58 13.13 -17.77
N PRO A 12 17.97 14.39 -17.47
CA PRO A 12 17.52 15.06 -16.24
C PRO A 12 16.06 15.53 -16.26
N ARG A 13 15.37 15.52 -17.42
CA ARG A 13 13.94 15.87 -17.51
C ARG A 13 13.05 14.66 -17.22
N ASP A 14 13.43 13.50 -17.74
CA ASP A 14 12.65 12.26 -17.58
C ASP A 14 12.66 11.78 -16.12
N ALA A 15 13.81 11.89 -15.45
CA ALA A 15 13.92 11.57 -14.03
C ALA A 15 13.01 12.45 -13.15
N ARG A 16 12.83 13.73 -13.49
CA ARG A 16 11.94 14.64 -12.75
C ARG A 16 10.47 14.33 -12.98
N ALA A 17 10.10 13.96 -14.21
CA ALA A 17 8.73 13.55 -14.53
C ALA A 17 8.36 12.26 -13.77
N ALA A 18 9.25 11.26 -13.78
CA ALA A 18 9.04 10.01 -13.06
C ALA A 18 8.89 10.23 -11.54
N ARG A 19 9.75 11.06 -10.94
CA ARG A 19 9.66 11.42 -9.50
C ARG A 19 8.34 12.13 -9.17
N ARG A 20 7.85 13.02 -10.04
CA ARG A 20 6.57 13.70 -9.86
C ARG A 20 5.40 12.73 -9.95
N ALA A 21 5.38 11.84 -10.95
CA ALA A 21 4.36 10.81 -11.07
C ALA A 21 4.32 9.91 -9.82
N LEU A 22 5.48 9.47 -9.34
CA LEU A 22 5.58 8.69 -8.10
C LEU A 22 5.06 9.47 -6.90
N GLY A 23 5.41 10.75 -6.77
CA GLY A 23 4.89 11.60 -5.71
C GLY A 23 3.36 11.70 -5.72
N TRP A 24 2.75 11.86 -6.90
CA TRP A 24 1.29 11.86 -7.05
C TRP A 24 0.66 10.51 -6.74
N ALA A 25 1.26 9.41 -7.18
CA ALA A 25 0.78 8.06 -6.88
C ALA A 25 0.80 7.77 -5.37
N ALA A 26 1.90 8.10 -4.70
CA ALA A 26 2.03 7.96 -3.25
C ALA A 26 1.06 8.85 -2.48
N ALA A 27 0.88 10.11 -2.90
CA ALA A 27 -0.08 11.03 -2.30
C ALA A 27 -1.52 10.51 -2.45
N ALA A 28 -1.89 10.03 -3.64
CA ALA A 28 -3.22 9.47 -3.90
C ALA A 28 -3.48 8.21 -3.06
N ALA A 29 -2.51 7.29 -3.01
CA ALA A 29 -2.62 6.09 -2.18
C ALA A 29 -2.75 6.44 -0.69
N THR A 30 -1.94 7.37 -0.19
CA THR A 30 -1.98 7.82 1.21
C THR A 30 -3.32 8.47 1.54
N ALA A 31 -3.79 9.40 0.69
CA ALA A 31 -5.06 10.09 0.90
C ALA A 31 -6.23 9.09 0.93
N LEU A 32 -6.25 8.14 0.00
CA LEU A 32 -7.30 7.12 -0.06
C LEU A 32 -7.26 6.19 1.16
N PHE A 33 -6.06 5.78 1.59
CA PHE A 33 -5.89 4.97 2.79
C PHE A 33 -6.34 5.71 4.05
N VAL A 34 -5.94 6.97 4.23
CA VAL A 34 -6.36 7.77 5.40
C VAL A 34 -7.88 7.97 5.40
N ALA A 35 -8.47 8.30 4.25
CA ALA A 35 -9.91 8.47 4.14
C ALA A 35 -10.68 7.19 4.50
N GLY A 36 -10.29 6.04 3.92
CA GLY A 36 -10.92 4.77 4.23
C GLY A 36 -10.69 4.33 5.67
N PHE A 37 -9.50 4.52 6.21
CA PHE A 37 -9.17 4.25 7.62
C PHE A 37 -10.10 5.02 8.56
N LEU A 38 -10.28 6.32 8.35
CA LEU A 38 -11.17 7.14 9.17
C LEU A 38 -12.63 6.68 9.06
N VAL A 39 -13.10 6.35 7.85
CA VAL A 39 -14.45 5.80 7.64
C VAL A 39 -14.64 4.49 8.39
N GLY A 40 -13.69 3.57 8.29
CA GLY A 40 -13.69 2.30 9.02
C GLY A 40 -13.70 2.50 10.53
N TYR A 41 -12.80 3.34 11.03
CA TYR A 41 -12.66 3.63 12.45
C TYR A 41 -13.95 4.21 13.06
N GLU A 42 -14.59 5.16 12.37
CA GLU A 42 -15.83 5.78 12.85
C GLU A 42 -17.08 4.91 12.65
N SER A 43 -17.08 3.99 11.70
CA SER A 43 -18.21 3.08 11.48
C SER A 43 -18.50 2.21 12.70
N ILE A 44 -17.46 1.79 13.43
CA ILE A 44 -17.56 0.96 14.63
C ILE A 44 -18.01 1.77 15.85
N SER A 45 -17.71 3.08 15.90
CA SER A 45 -18.13 3.97 17.00
C SER A 45 -19.65 4.01 17.21
N ARG A 46 -20.44 3.58 16.21
CA ARG A 46 -21.91 3.58 16.24
C ARG A 46 -22.52 2.21 16.53
N VAL A 47 -21.72 1.16 16.64
CA VAL A 47 -22.20 -0.20 16.92
C VAL A 47 -22.35 -0.41 18.43
N PRO A 48 -23.51 -0.90 18.93
CA PRO A 48 -23.69 -1.20 20.36
C PRO A 48 -22.65 -2.18 20.89
N ALA A 49 -22.15 -1.95 22.10
CA ALA A 49 -21.11 -2.77 22.74
C ALA A 49 -21.45 -4.27 22.82
N THR A 50 -22.73 -4.61 22.94
CA THR A 50 -23.21 -6.01 23.00
C THR A 50 -22.98 -6.82 21.73
N LEU A 51 -22.70 -6.17 20.59
CA LEU A 51 -22.39 -6.82 19.31
C LEU A 51 -20.88 -6.81 19.00
N GLN A 52 -20.06 -6.22 19.86
CA GLN A 52 -18.62 -6.07 19.61
C GLN A 52 -17.82 -7.29 20.06
N ASP A 53 -18.26 -8.01 21.08
CA ASP A 53 -17.57 -9.20 21.63
C ASP A 53 -17.53 -10.41 20.67
N THR A 54 -18.49 -10.52 19.74
CA THR A 54 -18.54 -11.63 18.78
C THR A 54 -17.64 -11.45 17.56
N ALA A 55 -17.12 -10.24 17.31
CA ALA A 55 -16.31 -9.95 16.13
C ALA A 55 -14.86 -10.46 16.22
N GLY A 56 -14.36 -10.78 17.42
CA GLY A 56 -12.98 -11.21 17.65
C GLY A 56 -12.75 -12.71 17.74
N ALA A 57 -13.80 -13.54 17.73
CA ALA A 57 -13.74 -14.91 18.25
C ALA A 57 -13.47 -16.03 17.23
N GLY A 58 -13.03 -15.74 16.00
CA GLY A 58 -13.20 -16.72 14.90
C GLY A 58 -12.07 -16.92 13.90
N GLN A 59 -10.87 -16.38 14.11
CA GLN A 59 -9.77 -16.63 13.16
C GLN A 59 -8.50 -17.07 13.88
N ASP A 60 -8.38 -18.38 14.08
CA ASP A 60 -7.09 -19.04 14.27
C ASP A 60 -6.24 -18.77 13.03
N HIS A 61 -5.49 -17.68 13.09
CA HIS A 61 -4.52 -17.36 12.05
C HIS A 61 -3.33 -18.29 12.25
N ASP A 62 -3.03 -19.09 11.24
CA ASP A 62 -1.73 -19.75 11.16
C ASP A 62 -0.65 -18.66 11.18
N GLY A 63 0.03 -18.55 12.32
CA GLY A 63 1.11 -17.59 12.56
C GLY A 63 2.42 -17.99 11.87
N SER A 64 2.40 -19.01 11.00
CA SER A 64 3.56 -19.40 10.21
C SER A 64 4.00 -18.27 9.29
N PHE A 65 5.32 -18.13 9.13
CA PHE A 65 5.93 -17.16 8.21
C PHE A 65 5.36 -17.28 6.79
N GLY A 66 5.09 -18.52 6.34
CA GLY A 66 4.52 -18.78 5.01
C GLY A 66 3.12 -18.19 4.84
N ALA A 67 2.24 -18.38 5.83
CA ALA A 67 0.88 -17.85 5.79
C ALA A 67 0.87 -16.32 5.81
N ILE A 68 1.67 -15.69 6.68
CA ILE A 68 1.83 -14.23 6.75
C ILE A 68 2.35 -13.69 5.42
N LEU A 69 3.37 -14.34 4.86
CA LEU A 69 3.98 -13.91 3.61
C LEU A 69 3.01 -13.99 2.43
N VAL A 70 2.28 -15.10 2.29
CA VAL A 70 1.30 -15.29 1.21
C VAL A 70 0.19 -14.24 1.31
N ARG A 71 -0.30 -13.95 2.52
CA ARG A 71 -1.30 -12.90 2.74
C ARG A 71 -0.79 -11.54 2.30
N ASN A 72 0.42 -11.17 2.73
CA ASN A 72 1.00 -9.86 2.47
C ASN A 72 1.35 -9.67 1.00
N LEU A 73 1.98 -10.66 0.37
CA LEU A 73 2.28 -10.64 -1.07
C LEU A 73 1.00 -10.71 -1.91
N GLY A 74 -0.02 -11.46 -1.46
CA GLY A 74 -1.33 -11.49 -2.10
C GLY A 74 -1.99 -10.12 -2.10
N ALA A 75 -1.97 -9.42 -0.96
CA ALA A 75 -2.45 -8.04 -0.86
C ALA A 75 -1.66 -7.09 -1.76
N ALA A 76 -0.33 -7.20 -1.79
CA ALA A 76 0.52 -6.38 -2.68
C ALA A 76 0.24 -6.65 -4.16
N ALA A 77 0.06 -7.91 -4.55
CA ALA A 77 -0.27 -8.30 -5.92
C ALA A 77 -1.64 -7.77 -6.33
N LEU A 78 -2.64 -7.86 -5.44
CA LEU A 78 -3.97 -7.28 -5.65
C LEU A 78 -3.89 -5.76 -5.82
N LEU A 79 -3.16 -5.05 -4.95
CA LEU A 79 -2.95 -3.61 -5.07
C LEU A 79 -2.20 -3.25 -6.36
N TYR A 80 -1.24 -4.07 -6.79
CA TYR A 80 -0.49 -3.86 -8.02
C TYR A 80 -1.30 -4.15 -9.29
N SER A 81 -2.33 -5.01 -9.22
CA SER A 81 -3.19 -5.35 -10.36
C SER A 81 -3.89 -4.14 -11.00
N GLY A 82 -3.93 -2.99 -10.32
CA GLY A 82 -4.34 -1.72 -10.91
C GLY A 82 -3.56 -1.32 -12.16
N VAL A 83 -2.30 -1.76 -12.32
CA VAL A 83 -1.53 -1.56 -13.56
C VAL A 83 -2.23 -2.16 -14.78
N LEU A 84 -3.05 -3.20 -14.61
CA LEU A 84 -3.83 -3.80 -15.70
C LEU A 84 -5.17 -3.12 -15.93
N THR A 85 -5.68 -2.39 -14.93
CA THR A 85 -7.04 -1.80 -14.93
C THR A 85 -7.03 -0.28 -14.91
N GLY A 86 -5.89 0.35 -15.22
CA GLY A 86 -5.75 1.81 -15.19
C GLY A 86 -5.96 2.41 -13.80
N GLY A 87 -5.58 1.68 -12.74
CA GLY A 87 -5.64 2.10 -11.33
C GLY A 87 -6.93 1.74 -10.59
N LEU A 88 -7.96 1.22 -11.28
CA LEU A 88 -9.26 0.91 -10.67
C LEU A 88 -9.14 -0.11 -9.54
N LEU A 89 -8.50 -1.26 -9.79
CA LEU A 89 -8.36 -2.30 -8.77
C LEU A 89 -7.50 -1.84 -7.58
N THR A 90 -6.46 -1.02 -7.81
CA THR A 90 -5.69 -0.44 -6.70
C THR A 90 -6.57 0.43 -5.84
N GLY A 91 -7.35 1.33 -6.45
CA GLY A 91 -8.23 2.25 -5.74
C GLY A 91 -9.28 1.52 -4.91
N THR A 92 -10.03 0.61 -5.51
CA THR A 92 -11.08 -0.13 -4.79
C THR A 92 -10.51 -1.04 -3.70
N SER A 93 -9.44 -1.78 -3.99
CA SER A 93 -8.82 -2.69 -3.01
C SER A 93 -8.20 -1.92 -1.84
N LEU A 94 -7.55 -0.78 -2.10
CA LEU A 94 -6.98 0.06 -1.05
C LEU A 94 -8.07 0.70 -0.19
N ALA A 95 -9.18 1.15 -0.79
CA ALA A 95 -10.31 1.70 -0.04
C ALA A 95 -10.93 0.63 0.88
N LEU A 96 -11.18 -0.58 0.37
CA LEU A 96 -11.72 -1.67 1.19
C LEU A 96 -10.75 -2.10 2.29
N LEU A 97 -9.48 -2.26 1.96
CA LEU A 97 -8.43 -2.60 2.93
C LEU A 97 -8.33 -1.55 4.04
N SER A 98 -8.31 -0.27 3.69
CA SER A 98 -8.19 0.81 4.67
C SER A 98 -9.43 0.92 5.57
N VAL A 99 -10.64 0.75 5.03
CA VAL A 99 -11.87 0.66 5.84
C VAL A 99 -11.79 -0.52 6.81
N TYR A 100 -11.36 -1.68 6.34
CA TYR A 100 -11.18 -2.86 7.19
C TYR A 100 -10.17 -2.59 8.31
N VAL A 101 -9.00 -2.02 7.99
CA VAL A 101 -7.95 -1.68 8.96
C VAL A 101 -8.42 -0.65 9.98
N GLY A 102 -9.17 0.37 9.56
CA GLY A 102 -9.75 1.35 10.47
C GLY A 102 -10.73 0.72 11.46
N ALA A 103 -11.61 -0.16 10.97
CA ALA A 103 -12.57 -0.87 11.80
C ALA A 103 -11.88 -1.80 12.81
N THR A 104 -10.89 -2.59 12.38
CA THR A 104 -10.15 -3.49 13.28
C THR A 104 -9.31 -2.74 14.30
N ALA A 105 -8.72 -1.60 13.92
CA ALA A 105 -8.02 -0.73 14.85
C ALA A 105 -8.96 -0.19 15.93
N LYS A 106 -10.19 0.24 15.57
CA LYS A 106 -11.18 0.69 16.55
C LYS A 106 -11.56 -0.42 17.52
N ILE A 107 -11.84 -1.63 17.02
CA ILE A 107 -12.14 -2.80 17.87
C ILE A 107 -10.97 -3.09 18.82
N GLY A 108 -9.74 -3.08 18.32
CA GLY A 108 -8.55 -3.26 19.15
C GLY A 108 -8.43 -2.19 20.24
N VAL A 109 -8.68 -0.92 19.91
CA VAL A 109 -8.67 0.18 20.89
C VAL A 109 -9.75 -0.01 21.96
N LEU A 110 -10.94 -0.47 21.59
CA LEU A 110 -12.03 -0.72 22.54
C LEU A 110 -11.72 -1.90 23.48
N ASN A 111 -11.01 -2.92 23.00
CA ASN A 111 -10.72 -4.13 23.77
C ASN A 111 -9.51 -3.99 24.70
N VAL A 112 -8.40 -3.42 24.22
CA VAL A 112 -7.13 -3.38 24.98
C VAL A 112 -6.61 -1.96 25.25
N GLY A 113 -7.27 -0.93 24.70
CA GLY A 113 -6.81 0.45 24.77
C GLY A 113 -5.75 0.78 23.72
N ALA A 114 -5.68 2.06 23.33
CA ALA A 114 -4.80 2.52 22.26
C ALA A 114 -3.30 2.31 22.56
N ALA A 115 -2.88 2.52 23.81
CA ALA A 115 -1.48 2.36 24.21
C ALA A 115 -1.01 0.90 24.12
N ALA A 116 -1.83 -0.04 24.61
CA ALA A 116 -1.52 -1.47 24.54
C ALA A 116 -1.54 -1.97 23.09
N LEU A 117 -2.51 -1.53 22.29
CA LEU A 117 -2.58 -1.87 20.86
C LEU A 117 -1.34 -1.38 20.11
N ALA A 118 -0.93 -0.13 20.33
CA ALA A 118 0.26 0.44 19.70
C ALA A 118 1.54 -0.30 20.11
N GLY A 119 1.66 -0.69 21.38
CA GLY A 119 2.79 -1.50 21.86
C GLY A 119 2.79 -2.92 21.31
N ALA A 120 1.62 -3.53 21.15
CA ALA A 120 1.48 -4.91 20.70
C ALA A 120 1.70 -5.08 19.19
N ALA A 121 1.27 -4.11 18.37
CA ALA A 121 1.24 -4.23 16.92
C ALA A 121 2.04 -3.15 16.15
N GLY A 122 2.40 -2.04 16.81
CA GLY A 122 2.74 -0.81 16.11
C GLY A 122 3.92 -0.90 15.13
N TRP A 123 4.98 -1.63 15.47
CA TRP A 123 6.20 -1.61 14.64
C TRP A 123 6.11 -2.49 13.39
N TYR A 124 5.65 -3.76 13.53
CA TYR A 124 5.53 -4.65 12.38
C TYR A 124 4.31 -4.28 11.52
N ALA A 125 3.17 -3.94 12.12
CA ALA A 125 1.99 -3.48 11.38
C ALA A 125 2.29 -2.17 10.61
N GLY A 126 3.08 -1.27 11.20
CA GLY A 126 3.55 -0.06 10.51
C GLY A 126 4.33 -0.37 9.23
N LEU A 127 5.22 -1.38 9.26
CA LEU A 127 5.95 -1.83 8.08
C LEU A 127 5.04 -2.52 7.06
N GLU A 128 4.07 -3.32 7.48
CA GLU A 128 3.09 -3.95 6.59
C GLU A 128 2.25 -2.90 5.85
N PHE A 129 1.70 -1.92 6.57
CA PHE A 129 0.91 -0.85 5.97
C PHE A 129 1.74 0.04 5.05
N LEU A 130 3.00 0.32 5.42
CA LEU A 130 3.92 1.03 4.54
C LEU A 130 4.19 0.22 3.26
N GLY A 131 4.44 -1.08 3.37
CA GLY A 131 4.59 -1.98 2.23
C GLY A 131 3.37 -1.97 1.32
N CYS A 132 2.16 -2.05 1.89
CA CYS A 132 0.91 -1.94 1.14
C CYS A 132 0.72 -0.58 0.46
N LEU A 133 1.06 0.53 1.12
CA LEU A 133 1.01 1.86 0.52
C LEU A 133 2.00 2.01 -0.64
N VAL A 134 3.20 1.45 -0.52
CA VAL A 134 4.20 1.43 -1.60
C VAL A 134 3.71 0.55 -2.76
N ALA A 135 3.08 -0.61 -2.49
CA ALA A 135 2.48 -1.47 -3.51
C ALA A 135 1.32 -0.75 -4.24
N ALA A 136 0.48 -0.02 -3.52
CA ALA A 136 -0.57 0.79 -4.11
C ALA A 136 0.01 1.94 -4.96
N ALA A 137 1.05 2.62 -4.48
CA ALA A 137 1.75 3.64 -5.27
C ALA A 137 2.34 3.04 -6.56
N ALA A 138 2.90 1.83 -6.50
CA ALA A 138 3.34 1.08 -7.69
C ALA A 138 2.17 0.85 -8.65
N GLY A 139 1.02 0.39 -8.15
CA GLY A 139 -0.21 0.17 -8.91
C GLY A 139 -0.76 1.41 -9.62
N LEU A 140 -0.63 2.59 -9.02
CA LEU A 140 -1.10 3.87 -9.56
C LEU A 140 -0.06 4.62 -10.41
N LEU A 141 1.21 4.21 -10.37
CA LEU A 141 2.30 4.93 -11.04
C LEU A 141 2.06 5.12 -12.56
N PRO A 142 1.68 4.09 -13.34
CA PRO A 142 1.50 4.25 -14.78
C PRO A 142 0.36 5.22 -15.12
N LEU A 143 -0.73 5.19 -14.35
CA LEU A 143 -1.86 6.12 -14.50
C LEU A 143 -1.42 7.56 -14.24
N THR A 144 -0.77 7.82 -13.11
CA THR A 144 -0.32 9.17 -12.76
C THR A 144 0.74 9.70 -13.72
N ALA A 145 1.62 8.83 -14.24
CA ALA A 145 2.55 9.18 -15.30
C ALA A 145 1.83 9.59 -16.60
N ALA A 146 0.77 8.86 -16.99
CA ALA A 146 -0.05 9.22 -18.14
C ALA A 146 -0.78 10.55 -17.93
N LEU A 147 -1.41 10.76 -16.77
CA LEU A 147 -2.18 11.98 -16.46
C LEU A 147 -1.31 13.24 -16.32
N THR A 148 -0.04 13.09 -15.93
CA THR A 148 0.88 14.22 -15.76
C THR A 148 1.73 14.51 -17.00
N ALA A 149 1.67 13.64 -18.02
CA ALA A 149 2.38 13.82 -19.27
C ALA A 149 1.73 14.92 -20.13
N ARG A 150 2.46 16.01 -20.36
CA ARG A 150 2.00 17.14 -21.20
C ARG A 150 2.37 17.03 -22.69
N ARG A 151 3.32 16.16 -23.03
CA ARG A 151 3.97 16.13 -24.36
C ARG A 151 4.01 14.77 -25.04
N HIS A 152 3.78 13.70 -24.29
CA HIS A 152 3.73 12.35 -24.82
C HIS A 152 2.29 11.86 -24.73
N GLY A 153 1.86 11.03 -25.68
CA GLY A 153 0.51 10.43 -25.64
C GLY A 153 0.32 9.59 -24.38
N LEU A 154 -0.91 9.57 -23.85
CA LEU A 154 -1.28 8.90 -22.60
C LEU A 154 -0.78 7.44 -22.54
N VAL A 155 -1.01 6.67 -23.61
CA VAL A 155 -0.62 5.25 -23.71
C VAL A 155 0.90 5.10 -23.63
N ARG A 156 1.66 5.93 -24.34
CA ARG A 156 3.12 5.86 -24.33
C ARG A 156 3.65 6.15 -22.93
N SER A 157 3.17 7.22 -22.28
CA SER A 157 3.58 7.57 -20.93
C SER A 157 3.25 6.48 -19.91
N TYR A 158 2.08 5.85 -20.04
CA TYR A 158 1.69 4.71 -19.24
C TYR A 158 2.68 3.55 -19.37
N LEU A 159 2.94 3.10 -20.61
CA LEU A 159 3.82 1.97 -20.88
C LEU A 159 5.27 2.23 -20.46
N THR A 160 5.77 3.46 -20.66
CA THR A 160 7.14 3.82 -20.24
C THR A 160 7.33 3.85 -18.72
N ALA A 161 6.24 3.95 -17.94
CA ALA A 161 6.30 3.95 -16.48
C ALA A 161 6.27 2.53 -15.87
N LEU A 162 5.95 1.49 -16.65
CA LEU A 162 5.87 0.10 -16.16
C LEU A 162 7.16 -0.40 -15.49
N PRO A 163 8.38 -0.17 -16.04
CA PRO A 163 9.60 -0.65 -15.40
C PRO A 163 9.85 0.02 -14.03
N ALA A 164 9.55 1.32 -13.93
CA ALA A 164 9.66 2.03 -12.66
C ALA A 164 8.62 1.51 -11.65
N SER A 165 7.39 1.22 -12.11
CA SER A 165 6.31 0.64 -11.30
C SER A 165 6.72 -0.72 -10.73
N LEU A 166 7.34 -1.59 -11.53
CA LEU A 166 7.92 -2.87 -11.06
C LEU A 166 9.02 -2.66 -10.01
N GLY A 167 9.88 -1.66 -10.18
CA GLY A 167 10.90 -1.31 -9.19
C GLY A 167 10.30 -0.90 -7.84
N VAL A 168 9.19 -0.14 -7.85
CA VAL A 168 8.45 0.24 -6.64
C VAL A 168 7.75 -0.97 -6.03
N LEU A 169 7.18 -1.88 -6.83
CA LEU A 169 6.62 -3.14 -6.34
C LEU A 169 7.69 -4.01 -5.65
N ALA A 170 8.89 -4.10 -6.22
CA ALA A 170 9.99 -4.83 -5.60
C ALA A 170 10.34 -4.25 -4.22
N LEU A 171 10.36 -2.92 -4.09
CA LEU A 171 10.54 -2.25 -2.80
C LEU A 171 9.38 -2.55 -1.82
N ALA A 172 8.14 -2.60 -2.29
CA ALA A 172 7.02 -3.00 -1.45
C ALA A 172 7.16 -4.44 -0.95
N ALA A 173 7.54 -5.37 -1.85
CA ALA A 173 7.75 -6.77 -1.50
C ALA A 173 8.87 -6.96 -0.47
N THR A 174 9.98 -6.20 -0.56
CA THR A 174 11.04 -6.27 0.46
C THR A 174 10.60 -5.76 1.81
N LEU A 175 9.80 -4.69 1.86
CA LEU A 175 9.20 -4.20 3.11
C LEU A 175 8.27 -5.24 3.74
N LEU A 176 7.42 -5.87 2.93
CA LEU A 176 6.48 -6.90 3.39
C LEU A 176 7.20 -8.18 3.83
N LEU A 177 8.27 -8.59 3.15
CA LEU A 177 9.13 -9.69 3.57
C LEU A 177 9.79 -9.41 4.92
N ALA A 178 10.31 -8.19 5.10
CA ALA A 178 10.91 -7.78 6.37
C ALA A 178 9.86 -7.77 7.50
N ALA A 179 8.67 -7.24 7.24
CA ALA A 179 7.57 -7.22 8.20
C ALA A 179 7.15 -8.64 8.61
N ALA A 180 6.95 -9.54 7.64
CA ALA A 180 6.61 -10.94 7.90
C ALA A 180 7.68 -11.67 8.70
N GLY A 181 8.97 -11.39 8.42
CA GLY A 181 10.08 -11.95 9.18
C GLY A 181 10.10 -11.49 10.64
N ILE A 182 9.82 -10.20 10.89
CA ILE A 182 9.71 -9.64 12.24
C ILE A 182 8.52 -10.27 12.98
N GLU A 183 7.35 -10.36 12.36
CA GLU A 183 6.15 -10.92 12.97
C GLU A 183 6.35 -12.39 13.35
N ALA A 184 6.86 -13.21 12.42
CA ALA A 184 7.14 -14.62 12.68
C ALA A 184 8.16 -14.82 13.82
N ALA A 185 9.20 -13.98 13.89
CA ALA A 185 10.20 -14.03 14.95
C ALA A 185 9.63 -13.65 16.33
N LEU A 186 8.66 -12.73 16.37
CA LEU A 186 7.96 -12.36 17.61
C LEU A 186 7.03 -13.46 18.09
N ILE A 187 6.29 -14.10 17.17
CA ILE A 187 5.41 -15.23 17.48
C ILE A 187 6.22 -16.41 18.03
N ALA A 188 7.35 -16.75 17.41
CA ALA A 188 8.21 -17.85 17.85
C ALA A 188 8.82 -17.67 19.26
N ARG A 189 8.76 -16.46 19.83
CA ARG A 189 9.27 -16.14 21.18
C ARG A 189 8.18 -16.06 22.24
N ARG A 190 6.90 -16.17 21.86
CA ARG A 190 5.76 -16.22 22.77
C ARG A 190 5.46 -17.66 23.15
#